data_AF-A0A1S8CST1-F1
#
_entry.id   AF-A0A1S8CST1-F1
#
_cell.length_a   1.000
_cell.length_b   1.000
_cell.length_c   1.000
_cell.angle_alpha   90.00
_cell.angle_beta   90.00
_cell.angle_gamma   90.00
#
_symmetry.space_group_name_H-M   'P 1'
#
loop_
_entity.id
_entity.type
_entity.pdbx_description
1 polymer ?
#
loop_
_entity_poly.entity_id
_entity_poly.type
_entity_poly.pdbx_seq_one_letter_code
_entity_poly.pdbx_strand_id
1 'polypeptide(L)'
;MNTQNLKQFFLEKLHEIKDTLGGNPYLDNQKIFLDYIIQIEESTQDSTLGSYIKDLHRTLNKPASLVDVESILKLIQDIGEAYFYALALSKGIKLRKIPETKHKNTPDFECLDQENNPFYFEVKTLSVVSPITNIPELFERSMNAQISLDQQLKAGKRVAMAEVDITPWETNDLREMIHIGINKIQNNIKTKQFADKPTFLVINLSNLPLFGKNNDVIMPYYTDHHKYITTGELWTMACGEIGMLIKYHPSVEGHQCISGTLQSCGILRNPAYDCIAGILFIHHDLHNQHNIYGFYRDDDFGLNTKELKHCWENIYQILKQLHGKNWNDMHDSNTFALINSLDNYTDEEVIAELGMRALSNGIQAKTFTYKDIEISIKNNKKS
;
A
#
# COMPACT_ATOMS: atom_id res chain seq x y z
N MET A 1 -8.67 32.73 1.00
CA MET A 1 -7.69 32.19 1.98
C MET A 1 -6.48 31.76 1.18
N ASN A 2 -5.30 32.27 1.53
CA ASN A 2 -4.07 32.06 0.78
C ASN A 2 -3.47 30.68 1.12
N THR A 3 -3.20 29.82 0.14
CA THR A 3 -2.67 28.45 0.31
C THR A 3 -1.38 28.41 1.13
N GLN A 4 -0.54 29.45 0.98
CA GLN A 4 0.67 29.68 1.79
C GLN A 4 0.45 29.72 3.31
N ASN A 5 -0.81 29.88 3.77
CA ASN A 5 -1.14 29.88 5.18
C ASN A 5 -1.18 28.45 5.79
N LEU A 6 -1.61 27.43 5.04
CA LEU A 6 -1.84 26.09 5.62
C LEU A 6 -0.55 25.42 6.11
N LYS A 7 0.51 25.42 5.29
CA LYS A 7 1.81 24.82 5.67
C LYS A 7 2.38 25.49 6.91
N GLN A 8 2.43 26.83 6.90
CA GLN A 8 2.96 27.61 8.00
C GLN A 8 2.16 27.36 9.28
N PHE A 9 0.83 27.36 9.17
CA PHE A 9 -0.07 27.06 10.28
C PHE A 9 0.13 25.64 10.84
N PHE A 10 0.30 24.64 9.96
CA PHE A 10 0.60 23.27 10.39
C PHE A 10 1.95 23.19 11.12
N LEU A 11 2.99 23.85 10.62
CA LEU A 11 4.31 23.89 11.27
C LEU A 11 4.28 24.60 12.61
N GLU A 12 3.54 25.70 12.73
CA GLU A 12 3.34 26.40 14.01
C GLU A 12 2.66 25.49 15.04
N LYS A 13 1.65 24.74 14.60
CA LYS A 13 0.95 23.78 15.45
C LYS A 13 1.83 22.58 15.85
N LEU A 14 2.67 22.07 14.95
CA LEU A 14 3.64 21.04 15.30
C LEU A 14 4.68 21.56 16.30
N HIS A 15 5.14 22.79 16.14
CA HIS A 15 6.08 23.40 17.09
C HIS A 15 5.45 23.57 18.47
N GLU A 16 4.18 24.01 18.54
CA GLU A 16 3.41 24.11 19.80
C GLU A 16 3.35 22.76 20.54
N ILE A 17 3.12 21.66 19.81
CA ILE A 17 3.08 20.30 20.39
C ILE A 17 4.46 19.82 20.77
N LYS A 18 5.48 20.15 19.99
CA LYS A 18 6.86 19.79 20.34
C LYS A 18 7.27 20.42 21.66
N ASP A 19 6.93 21.68 21.85
CA ASP A 19 7.29 22.42 23.06
C ASP A 19 6.46 21.98 24.29
N THR A 20 5.22 21.54 24.08
CA THR A 20 4.29 21.17 25.17
C THR A 20 4.25 19.68 25.50
N LEU A 21 4.39 18.81 24.51
CA LEU A 21 4.19 17.36 24.59
C LEU A 21 5.38 16.55 24.05
N GLY A 22 6.50 17.19 23.69
CA GLY A 22 7.68 16.53 23.15
C GLY A 22 7.58 16.14 21.66
N GLY A 23 6.45 16.42 21.01
CA GLY A 23 6.24 16.24 19.57
C GLY A 23 5.37 15.04 19.21
N ASN A 24 5.11 14.87 17.91
CA ASN A 24 4.43 13.70 17.37
C ASN A 24 5.05 13.32 16.01
N PRO A 25 5.97 12.35 16.00
CA PRO A 25 6.64 11.92 14.78
C PRO A 25 5.69 11.43 13.66
N TYR A 26 4.50 10.90 13.99
CA TYR A 26 3.52 10.51 12.96
C TYR A 26 2.93 11.73 12.24
N LEU A 27 2.74 12.84 12.98
CA LEU A 27 2.32 14.11 12.41
C LEU A 27 3.46 14.81 11.67
N ASP A 28 4.70 14.70 12.16
CA ASP A 28 5.88 15.22 11.46
C ASP A 28 6.03 14.58 10.07
N ASN A 29 5.78 13.27 9.96
CA ASN A 29 5.76 12.55 8.69
C ASN A 29 4.67 13.07 7.73
N GLN A 30 3.60 13.70 8.23
CA GLN A 30 2.56 14.26 7.35
C GLN A 30 3.02 15.51 6.60
N LYS A 31 4.09 16.17 7.06
CA LYS A 31 4.60 17.40 6.44
C LYS A 31 4.91 17.20 4.96
N ILE A 32 5.51 16.08 4.58
CA ILE A 32 5.90 15.84 3.19
C ILE A 32 4.69 15.69 2.27
N PHE A 33 3.61 15.06 2.74
CA PHE A 33 2.37 14.94 1.98
C PHE A 33 1.66 16.28 1.86
N LEU A 34 1.63 17.05 2.95
CA LEU A 34 1.05 18.39 2.93
C LEU A 34 1.81 19.33 1.97
N ASP A 35 3.14 19.28 2.00
CA ASP A 35 4.00 20.02 1.10
C ASP A 35 3.71 19.67 -0.37
N TYR A 36 3.55 18.37 -0.66
CA TYR A 36 3.19 17.90 -2.00
C TYR A 36 1.80 18.39 -2.44
N ILE A 37 0.78 18.27 -1.57
CA ILE A 37 -0.58 18.71 -1.85
C ILE A 37 -0.61 20.20 -2.20
N ILE A 38 0.08 21.03 -1.39
CA ILE A 38 0.17 22.47 -1.60
C ILE A 38 0.90 22.79 -2.90
N GLN A 39 2.03 22.13 -3.17
CA GLN A 39 2.78 22.33 -4.41
C GLN A 39 1.92 22.02 -5.65
N ILE A 40 1.17 20.92 -5.63
CA ILE A 40 0.29 20.58 -6.75
C ILE A 40 -0.85 21.60 -6.88
N GLU A 41 -1.47 22.02 -5.78
CA GLU A 41 -2.52 23.05 -5.81
C GLU A 41 -2.00 24.38 -6.35
N GLU A 42 -0.85 24.86 -5.91
CA GLU A 42 -0.25 26.11 -6.39
C GLU A 42 0.06 26.05 -7.89
N SER A 43 0.53 24.91 -8.39
CA SER A 43 0.87 24.72 -9.81
C SER A 43 -0.34 24.55 -10.73
N THR A 44 -1.44 23.99 -10.23
CA THR A 44 -2.62 23.64 -11.04
C THR A 44 -3.80 24.58 -10.82
N GLN A 45 -3.84 25.28 -9.69
CA GLN A 45 -4.98 26.06 -9.19
C GLN A 45 -6.29 25.24 -9.18
N ASP A 46 -6.17 23.94 -8.90
CA ASP A 46 -7.31 23.02 -8.91
C ASP A 46 -8.28 23.29 -7.76
N SER A 47 -9.56 23.49 -8.10
CA SER A 47 -10.58 23.86 -7.13
C SER A 47 -10.91 22.76 -6.11
N THR A 48 -10.75 21.49 -6.48
CA THR A 48 -10.99 20.36 -5.58
C THR A 48 -9.87 20.25 -4.56
N LEU A 49 -8.60 20.37 -4.98
CA LEU A 49 -7.48 20.51 -4.04
C LEU A 49 -7.61 21.75 -3.15
N GLY A 50 -8.01 22.88 -3.71
CA GLY A 50 -8.30 24.09 -2.93
C GLY A 50 -9.40 23.88 -1.87
N SER A 51 -10.35 22.98 -2.11
CA SER A 51 -11.34 22.56 -1.10
C SER A 51 -10.71 21.71 -0.01
N TYR A 52 -9.91 20.70 -0.37
CA TYR A 52 -9.19 19.87 0.60
C TYR A 52 -8.31 20.72 1.52
N ILE A 53 -7.56 21.68 0.97
CA ILE A 53 -6.71 22.58 1.75
C ILE A 53 -7.54 23.40 2.75
N LYS A 54 -8.71 23.90 2.35
CA LYS A 54 -9.63 24.62 3.27
C LYS A 54 -10.18 23.70 4.36
N ASP A 55 -10.52 22.46 4.03
CA ASP A 55 -11.04 21.49 4.98
C ASP A 55 -9.96 21.06 5.98
N LEU A 56 -8.73 20.82 5.52
CA LEU A 56 -7.56 20.57 6.37
C LEU A 56 -7.30 21.75 7.31
N HIS A 57 -7.35 22.99 6.79
CA HIS A 57 -7.22 24.18 7.63
C HIS A 57 -8.32 24.25 8.70
N ARG A 58 -9.56 23.87 8.36
CA ARG A 58 -10.67 23.82 9.32
C ARG A 58 -10.43 22.76 10.39
N THR A 59 -9.94 21.58 10.00
CA THR A 59 -9.61 20.50 10.94
C THR A 59 -8.49 20.92 11.89
N LEU A 60 -7.42 21.53 11.39
CA LEU A 60 -6.31 22.02 12.22
C LEU A 60 -6.70 23.15 13.17
N ASN A 61 -7.66 24.01 12.77
CA ASN A 61 -8.19 25.08 13.61
C ASN A 61 -9.05 24.59 14.79
N LYS A 62 -9.46 23.33 14.82
CA LYS A 62 -10.24 22.81 15.95
C LYS A 62 -9.35 22.77 17.21
N PRO A 63 -9.91 23.07 18.40
CA PRO A 63 -9.19 22.86 19.65
C PRO A 63 -8.71 21.40 19.76
N ALA A 64 -7.49 21.21 20.27
CA ALA A 64 -6.87 19.89 20.46
C ALA A 64 -6.75 19.01 19.19
N SER A 65 -6.84 19.61 17.99
CA SER A 65 -6.81 18.90 16.69
C SER A 65 -5.62 17.96 16.48
N LEU A 66 -4.51 18.24 17.16
CA LEU A 66 -3.27 17.47 17.07
C LEU A 66 -2.85 16.81 18.39
N VAL A 67 -3.73 16.77 19.38
CA VAL A 67 -3.50 16.14 20.69
C VAL A 67 -4.49 15.01 20.93
N ASP A 68 -5.75 15.21 20.52
CA ASP A 68 -6.78 14.17 20.54
C ASP A 68 -6.53 13.13 19.46
N VAL A 69 -6.57 11.85 19.84
CA VAL A 69 -6.28 10.72 18.94
C VAL A 69 -7.28 10.66 17.80
N GLU A 70 -8.57 10.89 18.05
CA GLU A 70 -9.60 10.85 17.00
C GLU A 70 -9.35 11.94 15.95
N SER A 71 -9.03 13.15 16.40
CA SER A 71 -8.69 14.29 15.54
C SER A 71 -7.42 14.05 14.72
N ILE A 72 -6.39 13.46 15.32
CA ILE A 72 -5.15 13.08 14.62
C ILE A 72 -5.45 12.05 13.53
N LEU A 73 -6.23 11.01 13.85
CA LEU A 73 -6.60 9.97 12.89
C LEU A 73 -7.43 10.54 11.74
N LYS A 74 -8.38 11.43 12.04
CA LYS A 74 -9.18 12.11 11.00
C LYS A 74 -8.31 12.97 10.10
N LEU A 75 -7.37 13.74 10.68
CA LEU A 75 -6.44 14.55 9.91
C LEU A 75 -5.57 13.69 8.98
N ILE A 76 -5.01 12.59 9.47
CA ILE A 76 -4.22 11.65 8.66
C ILE A 76 -5.05 11.08 7.52
N GLN A 77 -6.31 10.73 7.77
CA GLN A 77 -7.23 10.27 6.73
C GLN A 77 -7.48 11.35 5.67
N ASP A 78 -7.79 12.57 6.10
CA ASP A 78 -8.03 13.73 5.21
C ASP A 78 -6.81 14.05 4.35
N ILE A 79 -5.62 14.04 4.96
CA ILE A 79 -4.36 14.23 4.24
C ILE A 79 -4.17 13.11 3.23
N GLY A 80 -4.38 11.84 3.61
CA GLY A 80 -4.16 10.71 2.72
C GLY A 80 -5.11 10.69 1.50
N GLU A 81 -6.36 11.12 1.65
CA GLU A 81 -7.32 11.27 0.55
C GLU A 81 -6.91 12.42 -0.39
N ALA A 82 -6.62 13.60 0.17
CA ALA A 82 -6.14 14.76 -0.58
C ALA A 82 -4.82 14.47 -1.31
N TYR A 83 -3.97 13.67 -0.68
CA TYR A 83 -2.68 13.26 -1.20
C TYR A 83 -2.83 12.34 -2.43
N PHE A 84 -3.72 11.35 -2.38
CA PHE A 84 -4.03 10.53 -3.56
C PHE A 84 -4.58 11.38 -4.71
N TYR A 85 -5.47 12.33 -4.42
CA TYR A 85 -5.98 13.26 -5.43
C TYR A 85 -4.85 14.07 -6.08
N ALA A 86 -3.96 14.64 -5.27
CA ALA A 86 -2.79 15.38 -5.75
C ALA A 86 -1.86 14.51 -6.62
N LEU A 87 -1.63 13.25 -6.22
CA LEU A 87 -0.87 12.28 -7.01
C LEU A 87 -1.50 12.02 -8.38
N ALA A 88 -2.80 11.74 -8.43
CA ALA A 88 -3.51 11.52 -9.69
C ALA A 88 -3.43 12.75 -10.59
N LEU A 89 -3.70 13.94 -10.04
CA LEU A 89 -3.66 15.19 -10.78
C LEU A 89 -2.26 15.50 -11.33
N SER A 90 -1.20 15.27 -10.52
CA SER A 90 0.19 15.46 -10.95
C SER A 90 0.59 14.56 -12.12
N LYS A 91 -0.10 13.43 -12.28
CA LYS A 91 0.06 12.48 -13.38
C LYS A 91 -0.87 12.78 -14.54
N GLY A 92 -1.62 13.88 -14.51
CA GLY A 92 -2.57 14.28 -15.56
C GLY A 92 -3.91 13.56 -15.52
N ILE A 93 -4.20 12.84 -14.42
CA ILE A 93 -5.45 12.08 -14.25
C ILE A 93 -6.44 12.92 -13.46
N LYS A 94 -7.60 13.16 -14.06
CA LYS A 94 -8.67 13.92 -13.43
C LYS A 94 -9.59 12.98 -12.66
N LEU A 95 -9.70 13.24 -11.37
CA LEU A 95 -10.65 12.58 -10.49
C LEU A 95 -11.78 13.56 -10.14
N ARG A 96 -13.00 13.03 -10.03
CA ARG A 96 -14.15 13.75 -9.47
C ARG A 96 -14.45 13.20 -8.10
N LYS A 97 -14.37 14.05 -7.07
CA LYS A 97 -14.79 13.68 -5.71
C LYS A 97 -16.29 13.36 -5.70
N ILE A 98 -16.65 12.21 -5.14
CA ILE A 98 -18.05 11.85 -4.94
C ILE A 98 -18.47 12.37 -3.56
N PRO A 99 -19.52 13.21 -3.46
CA PRO A 99 -19.98 13.71 -2.16
C PRO A 99 -20.46 12.58 -1.25
N GLU A 100 -20.00 12.58 0.00
CA GLU A 100 -20.53 11.69 1.03
C GLU A 100 -22.02 11.96 1.27
N THR A 101 -22.84 10.91 1.32
CA THR A 101 -24.25 11.02 1.67
C THR A 101 -24.59 10.07 2.81
N LYS A 102 -25.42 10.51 3.77
CA LYS A 102 -25.77 9.72 4.97
C LYS A 102 -26.45 8.38 4.69
N HIS A 103 -26.94 8.17 3.47
CA HIS A 103 -27.77 7.01 3.12
C HIS A 103 -27.18 6.13 2.00
N LYS A 104 -26.05 6.52 1.39
CA LYS A 104 -25.40 5.72 0.35
C LYS A 104 -23.92 5.54 0.67
N ASN A 105 -23.48 4.29 0.68
CA ASN A 105 -22.07 3.97 0.70
C ASN A 105 -21.54 4.17 -0.73
N THR A 106 -20.84 5.27 -0.96
CA THR A 106 -20.22 5.58 -2.24
C THR A 106 -18.70 5.41 -2.15
N PRO A 107 -18.05 5.14 -3.29
CA PRO A 107 -16.62 5.38 -3.44
C PRO A 107 -16.25 6.83 -3.16
N ASP A 108 -14.97 7.10 -2.90
CA ASP A 108 -14.47 8.47 -2.70
C ASP A 108 -14.31 9.25 -4.01
N PHE A 109 -13.85 8.59 -5.08
CA PHE A 109 -13.57 9.23 -6.37
C PHE A 109 -14.15 8.48 -7.56
N GLU A 110 -14.55 9.24 -8.57
CA GLU A 110 -14.83 8.78 -9.93
C GLU A 110 -13.73 9.22 -10.89
N CYS A 111 -13.40 8.35 -11.83
CA CYS A 111 -12.60 8.66 -13.00
C CYS A 111 -13.34 8.18 -14.25
N LEU A 112 -13.09 8.83 -15.37
CA LEU A 112 -13.64 8.46 -16.67
C LEU A 112 -12.51 7.87 -17.52
N ASP A 113 -12.80 6.75 -18.19
CA ASP A 113 -11.90 6.20 -19.19
C ASP A 113 -11.90 7.05 -20.49
N GLN A 114 -11.15 6.61 -21.51
CA GLN A 114 -11.05 7.32 -22.78
C GLN A 114 -12.38 7.41 -23.55
N GLU A 115 -13.35 6.57 -23.22
CA GLU A 115 -14.69 6.52 -23.82
C GLU A 115 -15.77 7.16 -22.93
N ASN A 116 -15.39 7.79 -21.82
CA ASN A 116 -16.28 8.33 -20.79
C ASN A 116 -17.05 7.29 -19.98
N ASN A 117 -16.59 6.04 -19.90
CA ASN A 117 -17.12 5.06 -18.97
C ASN A 117 -16.56 5.33 -17.56
N PRO A 118 -17.43 5.39 -16.52
CA PRO A 118 -16.97 5.66 -15.16
C PRO A 118 -16.43 4.41 -14.48
N PHE A 119 -15.36 4.60 -13.72
CA PHE A 119 -14.83 3.67 -12.74
C PHE A 119 -14.43 4.45 -11.48
N TYR A 120 -14.20 3.76 -10.37
CA TYR A 120 -14.10 4.40 -9.06
C TYR A 120 -12.82 4.05 -8.29
N PHE A 121 -12.47 4.91 -7.35
CA PHE A 121 -11.44 4.67 -6.34
C PHE A 121 -12.02 4.85 -4.94
N GLU A 122 -11.73 3.91 -4.07
CA GLU A 122 -12.00 3.97 -2.63
C GLU A 122 -10.67 4.09 -1.89
N VAL A 123 -10.43 5.17 -1.16
CA VAL A 123 -9.17 5.44 -0.48
C VAL A 123 -9.26 5.08 1.00
N LYS A 124 -8.27 4.33 1.48
CA LYS A 124 -8.09 3.98 2.88
C LYS A 124 -6.67 4.28 3.32
N THR A 125 -6.55 5.27 4.18
CA THR A 125 -5.29 5.58 4.87
C THR A 125 -5.19 4.73 6.12
N LEU A 126 -4.26 3.78 6.12
CA LEU A 126 -4.03 2.92 7.28
C LEU A 126 -3.17 3.68 8.29
N SER A 127 -3.72 3.82 9.50
CA SER A 127 -2.97 4.34 10.64
C SER A 127 -2.15 3.22 11.30
N VAL A 128 -1.30 3.62 12.24
CA VAL A 128 -0.51 2.74 13.11
C VAL A 128 -1.37 1.67 13.78
N VAL A 129 -0.77 0.56 14.19
CA VAL A 129 -1.47 -0.46 15.00
C VAL A 129 -1.90 0.17 16.34
N SER A 130 -3.06 -0.25 16.84
CA SER A 130 -3.66 0.22 18.10
C SER A 130 -3.52 1.73 18.38
N PRO A 131 -3.98 2.63 17.48
CA PRO A 131 -3.65 4.06 17.57
C PRO A 131 -4.17 4.73 18.85
N ILE A 132 -5.28 4.22 19.41
CA ILE A 132 -5.86 4.69 20.68
C ILE A 132 -4.89 4.50 21.85
N THR A 133 -4.06 3.46 21.81
CA THR A 133 -3.07 3.15 22.85
C THR A 133 -1.71 3.76 22.48
N ASN A 134 -1.25 3.53 21.25
CA ASN A 134 0.12 3.84 20.85
C ASN A 134 0.39 5.33 20.66
N ILE A 135 -0.59 6.13 20.26
CA ILE A 135 -0.39 7.59 20.10
C ILE A 135 -0.23 8.27 21.47
N PRO A 136 -1.08 8.01 22.48
CA PRO A 136 -0.85 8.51 23.83
C PRO A 136 0.46 8.05 24.46
N GLU A 137 0.82 6.77 24.33
CA GLU A 137 2.10 6.25 24.84
C GLU A 137 3.30 6.92 24.15
N LEU A 138 3.20 7.21 22.86
CA LEU A 138 4.23 7.96 22.13
C LEU A 138 4.37 9.39 22.65
N PHE A 139 3.26 10.08 22.98
CA PHE A 139 3.32 11.40 23.59
C PHE A 139 4.03 11.36 24.95
N GLU A 140 3.69 10.38 25.80
CA GLU A 140 4.34 10.21 27.10
C GLU A 140 5.85 9.97 26.94
N ARG A 141 6.25 9.08 26.02
CA ARG A 141 7.66 8.79 25.74
C ARG A 141 8.40 10.02 25.18
N SER A 142 7.76 10.77 24.30
CA SER A 142 8.32 12.00 23.72
C SER A 142 8.51 13.10 24.77
N MET A 143 7.53 13.27 25.68
CA MET A 143 7.63 14.19 26.80
C MET A 143 8.77 13.80 27.76
N ASN A 144 8.89 12.51 28.08
CA ASN A 144 9.98 12.01 28.94
C ASN A 144 11.36 12.20 28.29
N ALA A 145 11.47 12.00 26.98
CA ALA A 145 12.69 12.29 26.22
C ALA A 145 13.06 13.78 26.31
N GLN A 146 12.09 14.68 26.16
CA GLN A 146 12.31 16.12 26.30
C GLN A 146 12.76 16.50 27.72
N ILE A 147 12.12 15.95 28.75
CA ILE A 147 12.52 16.15 30.16
C ILE A 147 13.97 15.69 30.38
N SER A 148 14.35 14.54 29.82
CA SER A 148 15.72 14.02 29.90
C SER A 148 16.73 14.97 29.23
N LEU A 149 16.40 15.50 28.04
CA LEU A 149 17.24 16.50 27.36
C LEU A 149 17.43 17.75 28.23
N ASP A 150 16.36 18.30 28.79
CA ASP A 150 16.41 19.49 29.63
C ASP A 150 17.25 19.27 30.89
N GLN A 151 17.16 18.09 31.50
CA GLN A 151 17.96 17.71 32.66
C GLN A 151 19.45 17.62 32.31
N GLN A 152 19.79 17.02 31.17
CA GLN A 152 21.18 16.93 30.70
C GLN A 152 21.77 18.32 30.43
N LEU A 153 21.01 19.21 29.78
CA LEU A 153 21.42 20.58 29.52
C LEU A 153 21.62 21.37 30.83
N LYS A 154 20.67 21.27 31.77
CA LYS A 154 20.79 21.91 33.10
C LYS A 154 21.99 21.38 33.90
N ALA A 155 22.35 20.11 33.72
CA ALA A 155 23.54 19.52 34.32
C ALA A 155 24.87 19.93 33.64
N GLY A 156 24.83 20.83 32.64
CA GLY A 156 26.00 21.33 31.94
C GLY A 156 26.61 20.34 30.94
N LYS A 157 25.85 19.33 30.50
CA LYS A 157 26.31 18.43 29.43
C LYS A 157 26.48 19.24 28.14
N ARG A 158 27.65 19.11 27.51
CA ARG A 158 27.97 19.77 26.23
C ARG A 158 27.15 19.24 25.06
N VAL A 159 26.72 17.98 25.13
CA VAL A 159 25.84 17.31 24.18
C VAL A 159 24.78 16.59 25.00
N ALA A 160 23.51 16.83 24.67
CA ALA A 160 22.37 16.14 25.24
C ALA A 160 21.71 15.27 24.17
N MET A 161 21.35 14.03 24.52
CA MET A 161 20.74 13.09 23.58
C MET A 161 19.58 12.36 24.28
N ALA A 162 18.52 12.11 23.51
CA ALA A 162 17.41 11.26 23.88
C ALA A 162 16.90 10.57 22.63
N GLU A 163 16.30 9.40 22.80
CA GLU A 163 15.81 8.55 21.73
C GLU A 163 14.36 8.14 22.02
N VAL A 164 13.55 8.10 20.98
CA VAL A 164 12.16 7.66 21.03
C VAL A 164 11.94 6.68 19.89
N ASP A 165 11.93 5.39 20.20
CA ASP A 165 11.66 4.35 19.22
C ASP A 165 10.19 4.32 18.82
N ILE A 166 9.93 4.12 17.54
CA ILE A 166 8.57 4.06 16.99
C ILE A 166 8.43 2.76 16.22
N THR A 167 7.39 1.99 16.57
CA THR A 167 7.12 0.70 15.93
C THR A 167 5.70 0.72 15.36
N PRO A 168 5.47 1.31 14.17
CA PRO A 168 4.13 1.52 13.62
C PRO A 168 3.30 0.23 13.46
N TRP A 169 3.99 -0.89 13.25
CA TRP A 169 3.42 -2.23 13.09
C TRP A 169 3.31 -3.03 14.39
N GLU A 170 3.81 -2.52 15.52
CA GLU A 170 3.99 -3.26 16.80
C GLU A 170 4.86 -4.53 16.70
N THR A 171 5.43 -4.83 15.55
CA THR A 171 6.25 -6.02 15.31
C THR A 171 7.41 -5.72 14.38
N ASN A 172 8.51 -6.46 14.57
CA ASN A 172 9.65 -6.51 13.66
C ASN A 172 9.69 -7.83 12.86
N ASP A 173 8.68 -8.71 13.04
CA ASP A 173 8.55 -9.95 12.27
C ASP A 173 7.77 -9.69 10.98
N LEU A 174 8.38 -10.02 9.85
CA LEU A 174 7.81 -9.81 8.53
C LEU A 174 6.45 -10.52 8.36
N ARG A 175 6.34 -11.76 8.86
CA ARG A 175 5.10 -12.54 8.76
C ARG A 175 3.98 -11.87 9.54
N GLU A 176 4.22 -11.50 10.79
CA GLU A 176 3.24 -10.82 11.63
C GLU A 176 2.82 -9.47 11.01
N MET A 177 3.78 -8.69 10.48
CA MET A 177 3.48 -7.44 9.78
C MET A 177 2.52 -7.64 8.60
N ILE A 178 2.78 -8.66 7.75
CA ILE A 178 1.89 -9.00 6.63
C ILE A 178 0.49 -9.37 7.13
N HIS A 179 0.37 -10.16 8.21
CA HIS A 179 -0.93 -10.56 8.77
C HIS A 179 -1.69 -9.36 9.32
N ILE A 180 -1.02 -8.49 10.06
CA ILE A 180 -1.59 -7.23 10.55
C ILE A 180 -2.04 -6.36 9.38
N GLY A 181 -1.22 -6.23 8.34
CA GLY A 181 -1.55 -5.49 7.12
C GLY A 181 -2.83 -6.00 6.45
N ILE A 182 -2.91 -7.31 6.18
CA ILE A 182 -4.10 -7.95 5.62
C ILE A 182 -5.32 -7.67 6.51
N ASN A 183 -5.24 -7.92 7.82
CA ASN A 183 -6.35 -7.72 8.75
C ASN A 183 -6.81 -6.26 8.79
N LYS A 184 -5.89 -5.29 8.79
CA LYS A 184 -6.23 -3.87 8.77
C LYS A 184 -6.93 -3.47 7.48
N ILE A 185 -6.48 -3.97 6.32
CA ILE A 185 -7.14 -3.70 5.04
C ILE A 185 -8.56 -4.28 5.07
N GLN A 186 -8.72 -5.54 5.47
CA GLN A 186 -10.01 -6.23 5.55
C GLN A 186 -11.03 -5.46 6.41
N ASN A 187 -10.61 -4.99 7.59
CA ASN A 187 -11.48 -4.24 8.50
C ASN A 187 -11.92 -2.87 7.95
N ASN A 188 -11.26 -2.36 6.90
CA ASN A 188 -11.60 -1.10 6.25
C ASN A 188 -12.46 -1.27 4.99
N ILE A 189 -12.68 -2.49 4.52
CA ILE A 189 -13.48 -2.76 3.32
C ILE A 189 -14.97 -2.78 3.69
N LYS A 190 -15.75 -1.90 3.06
CA LYS A 190 -17.23 -1.96 3.08
C LYS A 190 -17.71 -2.34 1.69
N THR A 191 -18.06 -3.62 1.48
CA THR A 191 -18.38 -4.20 0.16
C THR A 191 -19.39 -3.40 -0.67
N LYS A 192 -20.35 -2.71 -0.03
CA LYS A 192 -21.32 -1.83 -0.71
C LYS A 192 -20.68 -0.68 -1.49
N GLN A 193 -19.48 -0.23 -1.13
CA GLN A 193 -18.74 0.80 -1.86
C GLN A 193 -18.19 0.28 -3.20
N PHE A 194 -18.21 -1.03 -3.44
CA PHE A 194 -17.61 -1.68 -4.63
C PHE A 194 -18.64 -2.29 -5.58
N ALA A 195 -19.95 -2.07 -5.35
CA ALA A 195 -21.01 -2.83 -6.02
C ALA A 195 -21.43 -2.31 -7.41
N ASP A 196 -21.25 -1.00 -7.70
CA ASP A 196 -21.91 -0.35 -8.85
C ASP A 196 -21.10 -0.42 -10.15
N LYS A 197 -19.77 -0.22 -10.09
CA LYS A 197 -18.84 -0.18 -11.24
C LYS A 197 -17.46 -0.69 -10.81
N PRO A 198 -16.52 -0.97 -11.73
CA PRO A 198 -15.15 -1.30 -11.37
C PRO A 198 -14.60 -0.28 -10.37
N THR A 199 -14.25 -0.76 -9.17
CA THR A 199 -13.82 0.08 -8.06
C THR A 199 -12.50 -0.45 -7.53
N PHE A 200 -11.48 0.41 -7.56
CA PHE A 200 -10.13 0.09 -7.11
C PHE A 200 -9.95 0.55 -5.67
N LEU A 201 -9.42 -0.34 -4.83
CA LEU A 201 -9.08 -0.02 -3.45
C LEU A 201 -7.70 0.64 -3.40
N VAL A 202 -7.62 1.86 -2.91
CA VAL A 202 -6.37 2.59 -2.72
C VAL A 202 -5.99 2.52 -1.25
N ILE A 203 -4.90 1.82 -0.94
CA ILE A 203 -4.36 1.69 0.41
C ILE A 203 -3.18 2.62 0.58
N ASN A 204 -3.35 3.67 1.39
CA ASN A 204 -2.27 4.57 1.73
C ASN A 204 -1.54 4.08 3.00
N LEU A 205 -0.30 3.63 2.81
CA LEU A 205 0.62 3.10 3.83
C LEU A 205 1.65 4.13 4.28
N SER A 206 1.42 5.42 4.07
CA SER A 206 2.38 6.48 4.37
C SER A 206 2.87 6.56 5.83
N ASN A 207 2.15 5.94 6.77
CA ASN A 207 2.52 5.84 8.19
C ASN A 207 3.04 4.45 8.60
N LEU A 208 3.14 3.53 7.66
CA LEU A 208 3.41 2.12 7.87
C LEU A 208 4.56 1.70 6.96
N PRO A 209 5.82 1.73 7.45
CA PRO A 209 6.99 1.44 6.63
C PRO A 209 7.04 -0.01 6.18
N LEU A 210 7.59 -0.27 5.00
CA LEU A 210 7.86 -1.63 4.52
C LEU A 210 9.31 -2.04 4.85
N PHE A 211 9.59 -3.34 4.92
CA PHE A 211 10.95 -3.86 5.07
C PHE A 211 11.70 -3.82 3.73
N GLY A 212 11.03 -4.24 2.66
CA GLY A 212 11.51 -4.21 1.29
C GLY A 212 11.49 -2.79 0.71
N LYS A 213 12.22 -2.62 -0.40
CA LYS A 213 12.40 -1.33 -1.08
C LYS A 213 12.04 -1.46 -2.55
N ASN A 214 11.67 -0.34 -3.17
CA ASN A 214 11.40 -0.27 -4.61
C ASN A 214 10.40 -1.35 -5.07
N ASN A 215 10.61 -1.94 -6.24
CA ASN A 215 9.74 -2.98 -6.81
C ASN A 215 9.96 -4.38 -6.21
N ASP A 216 10.85 -4.55 -5.25
CA ASP A 216 11.01 -5.84 -4.58
C ASP A 216 9.73 -6.25 -3.83
N VAL A 217 9.03 -5.26 -3.27
CA VAL A 217 7.82 -5.46 -2.46
C VAL A 217 6.61 -5.95 -3.27
N ILE A 218 6.66 -5.82 -4.61
CA ILE A 218 5.61 -6.27 -5.53
C ILE A 218 5.86 -7.65 -6.13
N MET A 219 6.98 -8.29 -5.78
CA MET A 219 7.28 -9.67 -6.18
C MET A 219 6.85 -10.65 -5.07
N PRO A 220 6.41 -11.88 -5.38
CA PRO A 220 6.13 -12.89 -4.36
C PRO A 220 7.38 -13.22 -3.53
N TYR A 221 8.52 -13.32 -4.22
CA TYR A 221 9.84 -13.49 -3.65
C TYR A 221 10.84 -12.70 -4.48
N TYR A 222 11.79 -12.05 -3.82
CA TYR A 222 12.90 -11.34 -4.42
C TYR A 222 14.21 -11.69 -3.74
N THR A 223 15.33 -11.39 -4.39
CA THR A 223 16.65 -11.52 -3.76
C THR A 223 17.05 -10.17 -3.20
N ASP A 224 17.21 -10.06 -1.89
CA ASP A 224 17.59 -8.80 -1.26
C ASP A 224 19.07 -8.43 -1.52
N HIS A 225 19.47 -7.25 -1.05
CA HIS A 225 20.84 -6.77 -1.16
C HIS A 225 21.90 -7.64 -0.46
N HIS A 226 21.49 -8.51 0.46
CA HIS A 226 22.34 -9.49 1.14
C HIS A 226 22.30 -10.87 0.47
N LYS A 227 21.63 -11.00 -0.69
CA LYS A 227 21.45 -12.24 -1.47
C LYS A 227 20.56 -13.29 -0.79
N TYR A 228 19.72 -12.89 0.16
CA TYR A 228 18.69 -13.75 0.72
C TYR A 228 17.41 -13.67 -0.10
N ILE A 229 16.70 -14.79 -0.21
CA ILE A 229 15.36 -14.80 -0.79
C ILE A 229 14.38 -14.29 0.27
N THR A 230 13.74 -13.15 0.00
CA THR A 230 12.81 -12.48 0.89
C THR A 230 11.43 -12.38 0.24
N THR A 231 10.38 -12.42 1.04
CA THR A 231 8.99 -12.26 0.58
C THR A 231 8.66 -10.79 0.33
N GLY A 232 8.05 -10.46 -0.81
CA GLY A 232 7.52 -9.12 -1.05
C GLY A 232 6.20 -8.89 -0.31
N GLU A 233 6.14 -7.79 0.44
CA GLU A 233 5.08 -7.58 1.42
C GLU A 233 3.77 -7.17 0.78
N LEU A 234 3.82 -6.24 -0.18
CA LEU A 234 2.63 -5.76 -0.86
C LEU A 234 2.02 -6.86 -1.74
N TRP A 235 2.87 -7.63 -2.44
CA TRP A 235 2.39 -8.80 -3.19
C TRP A 235 1.71 -9.79 -2.27
N THR A 236 2.29 -10.08 -1.11
CA THR A 236 1.70 -11.06 -0.20
C THR A 236 0.39 -10.56 0.43
N MET A 237 0.31 -9.27 0.78
CA MET A 237 -0.93 -8.66 1.27
C MET A 237 -2.04 -8.67 0.22
N ALA A 238 -1.71 -8.46 -1.06
CA ALA A 238 -2.69 -8.43 -2.14
C ALA A 238 -3.06 -9.83 -2.66
N CYS A 239 -2.07 -10.69 -2.87
CA CYS A 239 -2.14 -11.88 -3.72
C CYS A 239 -1.68 -13.17 -3.01
N GLY A 240 -1.24 -13.08 -1.75
CA GLY A 240 -0.75 -14.21 -0.99
C GLY A 240 -1.78 -15.31 -0.78
N GLU A 241 -1.33 -16.55 -0.79
CA GLU A 241 -2.17 -17.73 -0.55
C GLU A 241 -1.88 -18.34 0.83
N ILE A 242 -2.92 -18.87 1.47
CA ILE A 242 -2.76 -19.58 2.75
C ILE A 242 -1.76 -20.73 2.57
N GLY A 243 -0.82 -20.84 3.49
CA GLY A 243 0.26 -21.84 3.44
C GLY A 243 1.52 -21.37 2.71
N MET A 244 1.50 -20.23 2.02
CA MET A 244 2.70 -19.65 1.39
C MET A 244 3.79 -19.42 2.44
N LEU A 245 5.04 -19.81 2.13
CA LEU A 245 6.16 -19.57 3.02
C LEU A 245 6.53 -18.09 3.05
N ILE A 246 6.64 -17.52 4.25
CA ILE A 246 7.17 -16.17 4.45
C ILE A 246 8.67 -16.27 4.72
N LYS A 247 9.45 -15.74 3.80
CA LYS A 247 10.91 -15.74 3.85
C LYS A 247 11.45 -14.36 4.18
N TYR A 248 12.51 -14.31 4.96
CA TYR A 248 13.13 -13.07 5.40
C TYR A 248 14.64 -13.24 5.56
N HIS A 249 15.35 -12.11 5.60
CA HIS A 249 16.76 -12.07 5.95
C HIS A 249 16.93 -12.22 7.48
N PRO A 250 17.53 -13.33 7.97
CA PRO A 250 17.77 -13.50 9.40
C PRO A 250 18.81 -12.50 9.91
N SER A 251 18.62 -11.98 11.12
CA SER A 251 19.57 -11.06 11.76
C SER A 251 20.90 -11.70 12.15
N VAL A 252 20.96 -13.04 12.18
CA VAL A 252 22.14 -13.80 12.58
C VAL A 252 22.41 -14.90 11.55
N GLU A 253 23.66 -14.98 11.10
CA GLU A 253 24.10 -15.99 10.14
C GLU A 253 23.80 -17.41 10.64
N GLY A 254 23.38 -18.30 9.73
CA GLY A 254 23.03 -19.68 10.04
C GLY A 254 21.62 -19.89 10.61
N HIS A 255 20.87 -18.83 10.91
CA HIS A 255 19.46 -18.95 11.30
C HIS A 255 18.54 -19.23 10.11
N GLN A 256 17.37 -19.81 10.40
CA GLN A 256 16.38 -20.14 9.39
C GLN A 256 15.83 -18.88 8.73
N CYS A 257 15.82 -18.87 7.39
CA CYS A 257 15.29 -17.75 6.59
C CYS A 257 13.77 -17.85 6.36
N ILE A 258 13.07 -18.74 7.07
CA ILE A 258 11.62 -18.95 6.98
C ILE A 258 11.02 -18.52 8.32
N SER A 259 10.19 -17.48 8.33
CA SER A 259 9.47 -17.03 9.53
C SER A 259 8.25 -17.93 9.81
N GLY A 260 7.64 -18.48 8.75
CA GLY A 260 6.54 -19.43 8.86
C GLY A 260 5.71 -19.47 7.58
N THR A 261 4.43 -19.82 7.71
CA THR A 261 3.45 -19.79 6.62
C THR A 261 2.46 -18.63 6.78
N LEU A 262 1.92 -18.15 5.67
CA LEU A 262 0.80 -17.22 5.63
C LEU A 262 -0.48 -17.91 6.12
N GLN A 263 -1.20 -17.32 7.06
CA GLN A 263 -2.41 -17.91 7.66
C GLN A 263 -3.70 -17.29 7.14
N SER A 264 -3.61 -16.19 6.37
CA SER A 264 -4.74 -15.51 5.78
C SER A 264 -4.57 -15.34 4.27
N CYS A 265 -5.69 -15.25 3.55
CA CYS A 265 -5.67 -15.01 2.12
C CYS A 265 -5.41 -13.51 1.86
N GLY A 266 -4.57 -13.22 0.87
CA GLY A 266 -4.42 -11.86 0.34
C GLY A 266 -5.74 -11.31 -0.18
N ILE A 267 -5.88 -9.98 -0.19
CA ILE A 267 -7.18 -9.33 -0.43
C ILE A 267 -7.80 -9.71 -1.78
N LEU A 268 -7.02 -9.73 -2.87
CA LEU A 268 -7.51 -10.07 -4.21
C LEU A 268 -7.73 -11.57 -4.41
N ARG A 269 -7.10 -12.42 -3.59
CA ARG A 269 -7.34 -13.88 -3.61
C ARG A 269 -8.52 -14.31 -2.75
N ASN A 270 -9.02 -13.43 -1.87
CA ASN A 270 -10.11 -13.77 -0.97
C ASN A 270 -11.47 -13.60 -1.67
N PRO A 271 -12.27 -14.69 -1.83
CA PRO A 271 -13.56 -14.62 -2.53
C PRO A 271 -14.58 -13.64 -1.91
N ALA A 272 -14.41 -13.30 -0.62
CA ALA A 272 -15.25 -12.29 0.03
C ALA A 272 -15.09 -10.88 -0.57
N TYR A 273 -14.00 -10.64 -1.32
CA TYR A 273 -13.63 -9.34 -1.89
C TYR A 273 -13.51 -9.38 -3.42
N ASP A 274 -14.23 -10.30 -4.09
CA ASP A 274 -14.29 -10.39 -5.55
C ASP A 274 -14.85 -9.11 -6.22
N CYS A 275 -15.59 -8.29 -5.46
CA CYS A 275 -16.08 -6.99 -5.92
C CYS A 275 -14.98 -5.92 -6.12
N ILE A 276 -13.79 -6.11 -5.57
CA ILE A 276 -12.68 -5.16 -5.70
C ILE A 276 -11.97 -5.40 -7.03
N ALA A 277 -11.96 -4.41 -7.93
CA ALA A 277 -11.38 -4.54 -9.27
C ALA A 277 -9.83 -4.61 -9.27
N GLY A 278 -9.19 -4.12 -8.21
CA GLY A 278 -7.75 -4.09 -8.05
C GLY A 278 -7.36 -3.27 -6.83
N ILE A 279 -6.08 -3.34 -6.45
CA ILE A 279 -5.54 -2.60 -5.31
C ILE A 279 -4.39 -1.71 -5.76
N LEU A 280 -4.38 -0.47 -5.29
CA LEU A 280 -3.27 0.46 -5.42
C LEU A 280 -2.69 0.74 -4.04
N PHE A 281 -1.44 0.39 -3.79
CA PHE A 281 -0.74 0.79 -2.57
C PHE A 281 0.02 2.08 -2.79
N ILE A 282 -0.22 3.08 -1.96
CA ILE A 282 0.62 4.27 -1.89
C ILE A 282 1.62 4.05 -0.76
N HIS A 283 2.90 4.06 -1.09
CA HIS A 283 3.97 4.00 -0.10
C HIS A 283 5.02 5.07 -0.40
N HIS A 284 5.47 5.70 0.67
CA HIS A 284 6.51 6.71 0.64
C HIS A 284 7.70 6.23 1.46
N ASP A 285 8.78 5.88 0.76
CA ASP A 285 10.07 5.67 1.39
C ASP A 285 10.66 7.05 1.74
N LEU A 286 11.11 7.22 2.99
CA LEU A 286 11.59 8.49 3.55
C LEU A 286 12.69 9.18 2.72
N HIS A 287 13.35 8.44 1.82
CA HIS A 287 14.42 8.93 0.96
C HIS A 287 14.07 9.05 -0.52
N ASN A 288 12.90 8.59 -0.95
CA ASN A 288 12.54 8.45 -2.36
C ASN A 288 11.24 9.15 -2.72
N GLN A 289 10.99 9.28 -4.02
CA GLN A 289 9.71 9.76 -4.52
C GLN A 289 8.59 8.78 -4.16
N HIS A 290 7.39 9.33 -3.95
CA HIS A 290 6.21 8.57 -3.63
C HIS A 290 5.85 7.59 -4.75
N ASN A 291 5.59 6.34 -4.40
CA ASN A 291 5.27 5.29 -5.36
C ASN A 291 3.83 4.79 -5.15
N ILE A 292 3.14 4.60 -6.28
CA ILE A 292 1.88 3.86 -6.34
C ILE A 292 2.22 2.48 -6.89
N TYR A 293 1.84 1.42 -6.19
CA TYR A 293 2.04 0.03 -6.59
C TYR A 293 0.70 -0.61 -6.96
N GLY A 294 0.55 -1.09 -8.19
CA GLY A 294 -0.69 -1.68 -8.71
C GLY A 294 -0.75 -3.20 -8.60
N PHE A 295 -1.90 -3.72 -8.16
CA PHE A 295 -2.22 -5.15 -8.09
C PHE A 295 -3.57 -5.46 -8.73
N TYR A 296 -3.60 -6.37 -9.70
CA TYR A 296 -4.79 -6.72 -10.49
C TYR A 296 -4.87 -8.23 -10.71
N ARG A 297 -6.09 -8.80 -10.78
CA ARG A 297 -6.26 -10.22 -11.14
C ARG A 297 -6.13 -10.37 -12.65
N ASP A 298 -5.46 -11.43 -13.09
CA ASP A 298 -5.33 -11.72 -14.52
C ASP A 298 -6.68 -12.09 -15.15
N ASP A 299 -7.54 -12.79 -14.39
CA ASP A 299 -8.90 -13.14 -14.82
C ASP A 299 -9.79 -11.90 -15.06
N ASP A 300 -9.50 -10.77 -14.40
CA ASP A 300 -10.21 -9.50 -14.63
C ASP A 300 -9.88 -8.89 -16.02
N PHE A 301 -8.71 -9.21 -16.58
CA PHE A 301 -8.34 -8.89 -17.97
C PHE A 301 -8.84 -9.94 -18.99
N GLY A 302 -9.21 -11.13 -18.50
CA GLY A 302 -9.64 -12.29 -19.28
C GLY A 302 -11.15 -12.39 -19.55
N LEU A 303 -11.94 -11.36 -19.23
CA LEU A 303 -13.40 -11.43 -19.37
C LEU A 303 -13.85 -11.71 -20.83
N ASN A 304 -14.67 -12.76 -20.96
CA ASN A 304 -15.06 -13.46 -22.20
C ASN A 304 -15.84 -12.67 -23.26
N THR A 305 -15.97 -11.34 -23.17
CA THR A 305 -16.64 -10.54 -24.19
C THR A 305 -15.72 -9.42 -24.70
N LYS A 306 -15.73 -9.19 -26.02
CA LYS A 306 -14.91 -8.16 -26.68
C LYS A 306 -15.17 -6.75 -26.12
N GLU A 307 -16.40 -6.48 -25.67
CA GLU A 307 -16.81 -5.20 -25.09
C GLU A 307 -16.18 -4.97 -23.70
N LEU A 308 -16.19 -5.98 -22.82
CA LEU A 308 -15.57 -5.87 -21.49
C LEU A 308 -14.04 -5.73 -21.60
N LYS A 309 -13.42 -6.46 -22.54
CA LYS A 309 -11.98 -6.36 -22.79
C LYS A 309 -11.56 -4.94 -23.21
N HIS A 310 -12.37 -4.25 -24.00
CA HIS A 310 -12.08 -2.88 -24.43
C HIS A 310 -12.15 -1.87 -23.28
N CYS A 311 -13.20 -1.95 -22.45
CA CYS A 311 -13.33 -1.10 -21.25
C CYS A 311 -12.14 -1.27 -20.29
N TRP A 312 -11.68 -2.51 -20.08
CA TRP A 312 -10.54 -2.79 -19.21
C TRP A 312 -9.22 -2.26 -19.76
N GLU A 313 -8.99 -2.31 -21.07
CA GLU A 313 -7.80 -1.72 -21.69
C GLU A 313 -7.73 -0.21 -21.43
N ASN A 314 -8.85 0.50 -21.60
CA ASN A 314 -8.91 1.95 -21.38
C ASN A 314 -8.68 2.32 -19.91
N ILE A 315 -9.28 1.57 -18.97
CA ILE A 315 -9.03 1.73 -17.53
C ILE A 315 -7.55 1.44 -17.22
N TYR A 316 -7.00 0.37 -17.78
CA TYR A 316 -5.63 -0.06 -17.52
C TYR A 316 -4.60 0.98 -17.96
N GLN A 317 -4.82 1.70 -19.07
CA GLN A 317 -3.92 2.79 -19.45
C GLN A 317 -3.87 3.92 -18.40
N ILE A 318 -5.01 4.24 -17.76
CA ILE A 318 -5.06 5.22 -16.66
C ILE A 318 -4.35 4.68 -15.43
N LEU A 319 -4.57 3.41 -15.08
CA LEU A 319 -3.88 2.77 -13.96
C LEU A 319 -2.35 2.76 -14.19
N LYS A 320 -1.91 2.41 -15.39
CA LYS A 320 -0.50 2.45 -15.78
C LYS A 320 0.09 3.85 -15.70
N GLN A 321 -0.69 4.88 -15.99
CA GLN A 321 -0.28 6.27 -15.79
C GLN A 321 -0.15 6.61 -14.29
N LEU A 322 -0.98 6.03 -13.40
CA LEU A 322 -0.84 6.13 -11.94
C LEU A 322 0.43 5.45 -11.41
N HIS A 323 0.58 4.15 -11.62
CA HIS A 323 1.67 3.36 -11.01
C HIS A 323 2.94 3.29 -11.85
N GLY A 324 2.91 3.68 -13.12
CA GLY A 324 4.05 3.54 -14.03
C GLY A 324 4.46 2.08 -14.18
N LYS A 325 5.70 1.78 -13.81
CA LYS A 325 6.29 0.42 -13.86
C LYS A 325 6.11 -0.37 -12.56
N ASN A 326 5.42 0.18 -11.57
CA ASN A 326 5.33 -0.42 -10.25
C ASN A 326 4.05 -1.26 -10.14
N TRP A 327 3.96 -2.39 -10.84
CA TRP A 327 2.75 -3.22 -10.82
C TRP A 327 3.09 -4.70 -11.01
N ASN A 328 2.21 -5.59 -10.53
CA ASN A 328 2.42 -7.03 -10.57
C ASN A 328 2.24 -7.62 -11.98
N ASP A 329 3.17 -7.37 -12.89
CA ASP A 329 3.12 -7.96 -14.23
C ASP A 329 3.62 -9.41 -14.27
N MET A 330 3.52 -10.06 -15.43
CA MET A 330 3.97 -11.45 -15.60
C MET A 330 5.49 -11.63 -15.40
N HIS A 331 6.27 -10.57 -15.58
CA HIS A 331 7.71 -10.56 -15.35
C HIS A 331 8.05 -10.35 -13.86
N ASP A 332 7.31 -9.48 -13.17
CA ASP A 332 7.51 -9.12 -11.76
C ASP A 332 6.91 -10.19 -10.81
N SER A 333 5.93 -10.94 -11.28
CA SER A 333 5.35 -12.06 -10.54
C SER A 333 6.17 -13.37 -10.63
N ASN A 334 7.30 -13.42 -11.34
CA ASN A 334 8.00 -14.68 -11.62
C ASN A 334 7.06 -15.78 -12.17
N THR A 335 6.09 -15.44 -13.03
CA THR A 335 4.99 -16.32 -13.49
C THR A 335 3.95 -16.75 -12.43
N PHE A 336 4.03 -16.25 -11.19
CA PHE A 336 2.94 -16.34 -10.20
C PHE A 336 1.86 -15.31 -10.51
N ALA A 337 1.34 -15.40 -11.73
CA ALA A 337 0.14 -14.72 -12.16
C ALA A 337 -1.04 -15.18 -11.29
N LEU A 338 -1.99 -14.29 -11.01
CA LEU A 338 -3.29 -14.58 -10.41
C LEU A 338 -4.17 -15.30 -11.46
N ILE A 339 -3.72 -16.46 -11.96
CA ILE A 339 -4.40 -17.20 -13.02
C ILE A 339 -4.90 -18.56 -12.51
N ASN A 340 -6.21 -18.78 -12.68
CA ASN A 340 -6.80 -20.09 -12.96
C ASN A 340 -7.10 -20.30 -14.46
N SER A 341 -6.93 -19.30 -15.33
CA SER A 341 -7.13 -19.44 -16.78
C SER A 341 -5.82 -19.71 -17.57
N LEU A 342 -5.50 -20.99 -17.78
CA LEU A 342 -4.51 -21.45 -18.78
C LEU A 342 -4.98 -21.19 -20.24
N ASP A 343 -5.98 -20.34 -20.45
CA ASP A 343 -6.71 -20.22 -21.72
C ASP A 343 -6.06 -19.22 -22.71
N ASN A 344 -5.01 -18.50 -22.31
CA ASN A 344 -4.30 -17.54 -23.16
C ASN A 344 -2.93 -18.04 -23.65
N TYR A 345 -2.55 -19.27 -23.33
CA TYR A 345 -1.31 -19.89 -23.78
C TYR A 345 -1.62 -20.94 -24.84
N THR A 346 -0.74 -21.08 -25.82
CA THR A 346 -0.77 -22.28 -26.67
C THR A 346 -0.56 -23.51 -25.78
N ASP A 347 -1.19 -24.64 -26.12
CA ASP A 347 -1.04 -25.86 -25.31
C ASP A 347 0.45 -26.23 -25.14
N GLU A 348 1.33 -25.87 -26.08
CA GLU A 348 2.79 -26.05 -25.98
C GLU A 348 3.45 -25.19 -24.89
N GLU A 349 3.02 -23.94 -24.71
CA GLU A 349 3.54 -23.04 -23.66
C GLU A 349 3.09 -23.48 -22.27
N VAL A 350 1.84 -23.93 -22.14
CA VAL A 350 1.31 -24.52 -20.89
C VAL A 350 2.10 -25.77 -20.50
N ILE A 351 2.39 -26.63 -21.48
CA ILE A 351 3.12 -27.89 -21.28
C ILE A 351 4.57 -27.62 -20.90
N ALA A 352 5.23 -26.66 -21.55
CA ALA A 352 6.61 -26.26 -21.22
C ALA A 352 6.70 -25.70 -19.79
N GLU A 353 5.74 -24.86 -19.38
CA GLU A 353 5.71 -24.24 -18.06
C GLU A 353 5.39 -25.25 -16.95
N LEU A 354 4.41 -26.13 -17.15
CA LEU A 354 4.12 -27.23 -16.21
C LEU A 354 5.32 -28.18 -16.07
N GLY A 355 6.06 -28.42 -17.16
CA GLY A 355 7.28 -29.20 -17.15
C GLY A 355 8.41 -28.54 -16.36
N MET A 356 8.59 -27.23 -16.52
CA MET A 356 9.58 -26.45 -15.77
C MET A 356 9.26 -26.40 -14.26
N ARG A 357 7.98 -26.23 -13.89
CA ARG A 357 7.50 -26.26 -12.50
C ARG A 357 7.66 -27.64 -11.84
N ALA A 358 7.46 -28.72 -12.59
CA ALA A 358 7.69 -30.07 -12.07
C ALA A 358 9.18 -30.33 -11.80
N LEU A 359 10.05 -29.87 -12.70
CA LEU A 359 11.50 -29.99 -12.57
C LEU A 359 12.06 -29.13 -11.41
N SER A 360 11.58 -27.89 -11.25
CA SER A 360 12.02 -26.98 -10.17
C SER A 360 11.63 -27.47 -8.78
N ASN A 361 10.54 -28.24 -8.67
CA ASN A 361 10.08 -28.86 -7.43
C ASN A 361 10.68 -30.26 -7.17
N GLY A 362 11.69 -30.67 -7.95
CA GLY A 362 12.40 -31.93 -7.73
C GLY A 362 11.59 -33.18 -8.07
N ILE A 363 10.49 -33.06 -8.82
CA ILE A 363 9.66 -34.20 -9.23
C ILE A 363 10.42 -34.98 -10.31
N GLN A 364 11.07 -36.06 -9.91
CA GLN A 364 11.76 -36.94 -10.85
C GLN A 364 10.74 -37.88 -11.52
N ALA A 365 10.45 -37.57 -12.78
CA ALA A 365 9.74 -38.39 -13.76
C ALA A 365 8.34 -38.90 -13.32
N LYS A 366 7.29 -38.20 -13.77
CA LYS A 366 5.96 -38.78 -13.93
C LYS A 366 5.31 -38.25 -15.20
N THR A 367 4.55 -39.13 -15.85
CA THR A 367 3.61 -38.75 -16.89
C THR A 367 2.43 -38.04 -16.24
N PHE A 368 2.00 -36.92 -16.82
CA PHE A 368 0.77 -36.24 -16.41
C PHE A 368 -0.08 -35.94 -17.64
N THR A 369 -1.39 -35.84 -17.42
CA THR A 369 -2.37 -35.68 -18.50
C THR A 369 -2.92 -34.25 -18.49
N TYR A 370 -2.85 -33.55 -19.63
CA TYR A 370 -3.48 -32.24 -19.83
C TYR A 370 -4.35 -32.31 -21.08
N LYS A 371 -5.66 -32.01 -20.95
CA LYS A 371 -6.66 -32.13 -22.04
C LYS A 371 -6.54 -33.45 -22.83
N ASP A 372 -6.48 -34.57 -22.11
CA ASP A 372 -6.34 -35.93 -22.66
C ASP A 372 -5.01 -36.24 -23.38
N ILE A 373 -4.01 -35.36 -23.30
CA ILE A 373 -2.65 -35.58 -23.82
C ILE A 373 -1.73 -36.06 -22.70
N GLU A 374 -1.15 -37.25 -22.86
CA GLU A 374 -0.16 -37.80 -21.92
C GLU A 374 1.22 -37.19 -22.18
N ILE A 375 1.77 -36.46 -21.20
CA ILE A 375 3.05 -35.77 -21.33
C ILE A 375 4.09 -36.47 -20.47
N SER A 376 5.17 -36.96 -21.07
CA SER A 376 6.23 -37.71 -20.38
C SER A 376 7.56 -36.94 -20.38
N ILE A 377 8.03 -36.53 -19.21
CA ILE A 377 9.32 -35.83 -19.05
C ILE A 377 10.42 -36.86 -18.78
N LYS A 378 11.34 -37.04 -19.74
CA LYS A 378 12.52 -37.92 -19.59
C LYS A 378 13.77 -37.09 -19.27
N ASN A 379 14.37 -37.36 -18.12
CA ASN A 379 15.67 -36.79 -17.74
C ASN A 379 16.79 -37.53 -18.47
N ASN A 380 17.35 -36.93 -19.53
CA ASN A 380 18.60 -37.43 -20.12
C ASN A 380 19.79 -36.95 -19.29
N LYS A 381 20.07 -37.63 -18.16
CA LYS A 381 21.41 -37.57 -17.58
C LYS A 381 22.36 -38.29 -18.53
N LYS A 382 23.12 -37.53 -19.33
CA LYS A 382 24.37 -38.05 -19.92
C LYS A 382 25.32 -38.33 -18.76
N SER A 383 25.66 -39.61 -18.62
CA SER A 383 26.65 -40.16 -17.69
C SER A 383 28.05 -39.59 -17.92
#